data_AF-A0A3D2C3C3-F1
#
_entry.id   AF-A0A3D2C3C3-F1
#
_cell.length_a   1.000
_cell.length_b   1.000
_cell.length_c   1.000
_cell.angle_alpha   90.00
_cell.angle_beta   90.00
_cell.angle_gamma   90.00
#
_symmetry.space_group_name_H-M   'P 1'
#
loop_
_entity.id
_entity.type
_entity.pdbx_description
1 polymer ?
#
loop_
_entity_poly.entity_id
_entity_poly.type
_entity_poly.pdbx_seq_one_letter_code
_entity_poly.pdbx_strand_id
1 'polypeptide(L)'
;MPPDVKRALTRAQNAGSVRWTVGALMGGTVHGGSMVLALDGEQADVEVEALVLATGFSSRRPGGEMLDKLVAEHDLPVAECGYPLVDDQLRWHPRVFVTGPLAELELGPTARNLTGARRAADRVVAASKIPMDGGKTRKLFAQVLATASAFYFALFGIGCQDADLSSKETRADVSVQVDSGGPEDSGEPMVEALPPQGNLLIEEVYYSGAVPTAGIDRYYADQFLELVNIADAPVMVGGLLLGDAYGISGGLNPGDAPGGPFVADPDHVYLGNVWRIPGAPEEVLLEPGGSLVIAHDAGEHNPYSSVDLSDADYETFVETYGEDMDDAFVPNLESVWYTGGYDWLVTVFGPTMVVLSVDEAELEQVGHPRYGPMQAPASAVVDTMEALMDAESGEYKRLHESIDSGFIYVSGTYTGESVRRRRDESGRLVDTNNTGADFEVLAVPEPGVGFSR
;
A
#
# COMPACT_ATOMS: atom_id res chain seq x y z
N MET A 1 -9.53 1.20 -9.35
CA MET A 1 -8.42 0.23 -9.27
C MET A 1 -7.93 0.25 -7.83
N PRO A 2 -7.72 -0.90 -7.16
CA PRO A 2 -7.14 -0.95 -5.82
C PRO A 2 -5.79 -0.20 -5.76
N PRO A 3 -5.45 0.48 -4.65
CA PRO A 3 -4.23 1.29 -4.55
C PRO A 3 -2.94 0.50 -4.79
N ASP A 4 -2.84 -0.71 -4.27
CA ASP A 4 -1.74 -1.67 -4.50
C ASP A 4 -1.56 -1.99 -6.00
N VAL A 5 -2.66 -2.24 -6.71
CA VAL A 5 -2.63 -2.49 -8.16
C VAL A 5 -2.27 -1.21 -8.93
N LYS A 6 -2.75 -0.04 -8.48
CA LYS A 6 -2.36 1.26 -9.04
C LYS A 6 -0.86 1.49 -8.86
N ARG A 7 -0.31 1.22 -7.67
CA ARG A 7 1.11 1.34 -7.34
C ARG A 7 1.96 0.41 -8.20
N ALA A 8 1.62 -0.87 -8.26
CA ALA A 8 2.32 -1.84 -9.10
C ALA A 8 2.31 -1.44 -10.59
N LEU A 9 1.17 -0.97 -11.09
CA LEU A 9 1.04 -0.49 -12.47
C LEU A 9 1.86 0.78 -12.73
N THR A 10 1.86 1.73 -11.80
CA THR A 10 2.60 2.99 -11.91
C THR A 10 4.10 2.73 -11.86
N ARG A 11 4.58 1.89 -10.94
CA ARG A 11 5.97 1.45 -10.87
C ARG A 11 6.40 0.75 -12.17
N ALA A 12 5.57 -0.16 -12.69
CA ALA A 12 5.84 -0.85 -13.95
C ALA A 12 5.86 0.09 -15.18
N GLN A 13 5.02 1.14 -15.17
CA GLN A 13 5.06 2.19 -16.20
C GLN A 13 6.34 3.01 -16.12
N ASN A 14 6.73 3.46 -14.93
CA ASN A 14 7.95 4.25 -14.71
C ASN A 14 9.22 3.44 -15.05
N ALA A 15 9.22 2.14 -14.76
CA ALA A 15 10.28 1.22 -15.13
C ALA A 15 10.29 0.85 -16.64
N GLY A 16 9.27 1.28 -17.40
CA GLY A 16 9.13 0.97 -18.83
C GLY A 16 8.75 -0.49 -19.14
N SER A 17 8.44 -1.31 -18.14
CA SER A 17 8.04 -2.71 -18.31
C SER A 17 6.58 -2.87 -18.75
N VAL A 18 5.75 -1.85 -18.55
CA VAL A 18 4.35 -1.80 -19.03
C VAL A 18 4.12 -0.59 -19.92
N ARG A 19 3.59 -0.84 -21.14
CA ARG A 19 3.09 0.21 -22.03
C ARG A 19 1.59 0.40 -21.85
N TRP A 20 1.19 1.61 -21.49
CA TRP A 20 -0.22 1.97 -21.33
C TRP A 20 -0.78 2.61 -22.60
N THR A 21 -1.90 2.09 -23.09
CA THR A 21 -2.64 2.65 -24.24
C THR A 21 -4.12 2.69 -23.90
N VAL A 22 -4.79 3.80 -24.22
CA VAL A 22 -6.23 3.99 -23.99
C VAL A 22 -6.92 4.19 -25.33
N GLY A 23 -7.81 3.27 -25.68
CA GLY A 23 -8.64 3.31 -26.89
C GLY A 23 -9.70 2.22 -26.86
N ALA A 24 -10.76 2.38 -27.67
CA ALA A 24 -11.76 1.36 -27.92
C ALA A 24 -11.24 0.37 -28.98
N LEU A 25 -11.36 -0.93 -28.70
CA LEU A 25 -11.01 -1.97 -29.65
C LEU A 25 -12.02 -2.01 -30.80
N MET A 26 -11.58 -1.67 -32.01
CA MET A 26 -12.40 -1.65 -33.23
C MET A 26 -12.39 -2.99 -33.96
N GLY A 27 -11.31 -3.76 -33.79
CA GLY A 27 -11.14 -5.08 -34.38
C GLY A 27 -9.70 -5.56 -34.26
N GLY A 28 -9.40 -6.71 -34.83
CA GLY A 28 -8.03 -7.21 -34.90
C GLY A 28 -7.87 -8.28 -35.97
N THR A 29 -6.62 -8.46 -36.41
CA THR A 29 -6.23 -9.52 -37.36
C THR A 29 -5.23 -10.44 -36.68
N VAL A 30 -5.35 -11.75 -36.94
CA VAL A 30 -4.48 -12.77 -36.35
C VAL A 30 -3.56 -13.30 -37.45
N HIS A 31 -2.24 -13.21 -37.24
CA HIS A 31 -1.24 -13.66 -38.19
C HIS A 31 -0.08 -14.35 -37.46
N GLY A 32 0.17 -15.62 -37.77
CA GLY A 32 1.43 -16.28 -37.40
C GLY A 32 1.76 -16.30 -35.89
N GLY A 33 0.77 -16.40 -35.01
CA GLY A 33 0.97 -16.41 -33.55
C GLY A 33 0.96 -15.03 -32.90
N SER A 34 0.89 -13.94 -33.68
CA SER A 34 0.62 -12.60 -33.18
C SER A 34 -0.75 -12.09 -33.63
N MET A 35 -1.23 -11.07 -32.91
CA MET A 35 -2.48 -10.38 -33.14
C MET A 35 -2.20 -8.88 -33.28
N VAL A 36 -2.72 -8.28 -34.34
CA VAL A 36 -2.68 -6.84 -34.55
C VAL A 36 -4.06 -6.28 -34.22
N LEU A 37 -4.13 -5.45 -33.17
CA LEU A 37 -5.35 -4.87 -32.64
C LEU A 37 -5.50 -3.43 -33.13
N ALA A 38 -6.61 -3.15 -33.81
CA ALA A 38 -6.98 -1.82 -34.25
C ALA A 38 -7.77 -1.12 -33.14
N LEU A 39 -7.24 0.02 -32.67
CA LEU A 39 -7.90 0.89 -31.70
C LEU A 39 -8.57 2.07 -32.42
N ASP A 40 -9.51 2.74 -31.76
CA ASP A 40 -10.11 3.97 -32.27
C ASP A 40 -9.14 5.18 -32.21
N GLY A 41 -9.36 6.17 -33.07
CA GLY A 41 -8.55 7.40 -33.14
C GLY A 41 -7.35 7.32 -34.10
N GLU A 42 -6.37 8.21 -33.91
CA GLU A 42 -5.12 8.29 -34.72
C GLU A 42 -3.98 7.44 -34.13
N GLN A 43 -4.28 6.57 -33.18
CA GLN A 43 -3.29 5.72 -32.53
C GLN A 43 -2.83 4.60 -33.48
N ALA A 44 -1.56 4.22 -33.37
CA ALA A 44 -1.05 3.09 -34.12
C ALA A 44 -1.64 1.77 -33.59
N ASP A 45 -1.86 0.82 -34.50
CA ASP A 45 -2.28 -0.53 -34.15
C ASP A 45 -1.31 -1.19 -33.17
N VAL A 46 -1.84 -2.01 -32.26
CA VAL A 46 -1.08 -2.67 -31.21
C VAL A 46 -0.85 -4.13 -31.58
N GLU A 47 0.41 -4.53 -31.75
CA GLU A 47 0.78 -5.93 -31.95
C GLU A 47 1.01 -6.62 -30.60
N VAL A 48 0.37 -7.77 -30.40
CA VAL A 48 0.45 -8.57 -29.17
C VAL A 48 0.53 -10.06 -29.51
N GLU A 49 1.21 -10.84 -28.66
CA GLU A 49 1.27 -12.31 -28.79
C GLU A 49 0.12 -12.99 -28.04
N ALA A 50 -0.39 -12.34 -26.99
CA ALA A 50 -1.52 -12.81 -26.18
C ALA A 50 -2.48 -11.67 -25.86
N LEU A 51 -3.78 -11.97 -25.78
CA LEU A 51 -4.83 -11.01 -25.45
C LEU A 51 -5.69 -11.55 -24.31
N VAL A 52 -5.71 -10.83 -23.19
CA VAL A 52 -6.56 -11.12 -22.04
C VAL A 52 -7.78 -10.20 -22.06
N LEU A 53 -8.98 -10.78 -22.19
CA LEU A 53 -10.24 -10.02 -22.26
C LEU A 53 -10.82 -9.76 -20.86
N ALA A 54 -10.26 -8.79 -20.15
CA ALA A 54 -10.75 -8.35 -18.84
C ALA A 54 -11.87 -7.29 -18.93
N THR A 55 -12.81 -7.43 -19.87
CA THR A 55 -13.83 -6.41 -20.23
C THR A 55 -15.04 -6.34 -19.27
N GLY A 56 -15.01 -7.10 -18.18
CA GLY A 56 -16.09 -7.17 -17.20
C GLY A 56 -17.27 -8.05 -17.64
N PHE A 57 -18.43 -7.86 -17.00
CA PHE A 57 -19.64 -8.65 -17.25
C PHE A 57 -20.64 -7.90 -18.12
N SER A 58 -21.49 -8.66 -18.83
CA SER A 58 -22.57 -8.10 -19.66
C SER A 58 -23.47 -7.13 -18.88
N SER A 59 -23.90 -6.07 -19.56
CA SER A 59 -24.85 -5.08 -19.04
C SER A 59 -26.31 -5.57 -19.07
N ARG A 60 -26.57 -6.79 -19.58
CA ARG A 60 -27.92 -7.37 -19.59
C ARG A 60 -28.37 -7.83 -18.21
N ARG A 61 -29.70 -7.86 -18.01
CA ARG A 61 -30.32 -8.41 -16.80
C ARG A 61 -29.91 -9.87 -16.59
N PRO A 62 -29.34 -10.25 -15.44
CA PRO A 62 -29.00 -11.64 -15.16
C PRO A 62 -30.27 -12.47 -14.90
N GLY A 63 -30.17 -13.80 -15.03
CA GLY A 63 -31.25 -14.75 -14.69
C GLY A 63 -31.91 -15.47 -15.87
N GLY A 64 -31.73 -14.99 -17.09
CA GLY A 64 -32.13 -15.67 -18.34
C GLY A 64 -33.57 -16.21 -18.34
N GLU A 65 -33.80 -17.32 -19.03
CA GLU A 65 -35.14 -17.92 -19.18
C GLU A 65 -35.83 -18.24 -17.85
N MET A 66 -35.06 -18.62 -16.82
CA MET A 66 -35.64 -18.95 -15.50
C MET A 66 -36.34 -17.73 -14.92
N LEU A 67 -35.67 -16.58 -14.97
CA LEU A 67 -36.22 -15.33 -14.44
C LEU A 67 -37.33 -14.80 -15.33
N ASP A 68 -37.20 -14.96 -16.65
CA ASP A 68 -38.26 -14.59 -17.62
C ASP A 68 -39.56 -15.36 -17.33
N LYS A 69 -39.47 -16.68 -17.08
CA LYS A 69 -40.61 -17.52 -16.68
C LYS A 69 -41.19 -17.07 -15.35
N LEU A 70 -40.36 -16.80 -14.35
CA LEU A 70 -40.82 -16.32 -13.04
C LEU A 70 -41.59 -14.99 -13.15
N VAL A 71 -41.09 -14.06 -13.97
CA VAL A 71 -41.74 -12.77 -14.23
C VAL A 71 -43.10 -12.98 -14.87
N ALA A 72 -43.17 -13.82 -15.91
CA ALA A 72 -44.41 -14.07 -16.64
C ALA A 72 -45.46 -14.85 -15.82
N GLU A 73 -45.04 -15.85 -15.05
CA GLU A 73 -45.95 -16.70 -14.26
C GLU A 73 -46.52 -16.00 -13.02
N HIS A 74 -45.80 -15.03 -12.47
CA HIS A 74 -46.18 -14.33 -11.23
C HIS A 74 -46.48 -12.84 -11.43
N ASP A 75 -46.55 -12.37 -12.67
CA ASP A 75 -46.83 -10.97 -13.04
C ASP A 75 -45.95 -9.97 -12.27
N LEU A 76 -44.64 -10.28 -12.20
CA LEU A 76 -43.69 -9.48 -11.43
C LEU A 76 -43.37 -8.16 -12.14
N PRO A 77 -43.36 -7.02 -11.43
CA PRO A 77 -43.20 -5.71 -12.06
C PRO A 77 -41.77 -5.52 -12.56
N VAL A 78 -41.62 -5.19 -13.85
CA VAL A 78 -40.32 -4.94 -14.49
C VAL A 78 -40.36 -3.65 -15.31
N ALA A 79 -39.20 -3.01 -15.46
CA ALA A 79 -39.00 -1.87 -16.35
C ALA A 79 -38.93 -2.33 -17.82
N GLU A 80 -38.97 -1.38 -18.76
CA GLU A 80 -38.85 -1.67 -20.20
C GLU A 80 -37.54 -2.39 -20.56
N CYS A 81 -36.46 -2.13 -19.82
CA CYS A 81 -35.17 -2.81 -19.97
C CYS A 81 -35.15 -4.23 -19.36
N GLY A 82 -36.29 -4.70 -18.84
CA GLY A 82 -36.48 -5.99 -18.19
C GLY A 82 -36.11 -6.00 -16.71
N TYR A 83 -35.41 -5.01 -16.16
CA TYR A 83 -34.98 -5.07 -14.75
C TYR A 83 -36.16 -4.97 -13.77
N PRO A 84 -36.08 -5.62 -12.58
CA PRO A 84 -37.10 -5.51 -11.54
C PRO A 84 -37.42 -4.07 -11.14
N LEU A 85 -38.73 -3.75 -11.03
CA LEU A 85 -39.20 -2.56 -10.33
C LEU A 85 -39.49 -2.96 -8.89
N VAL A 86 -38.71 -2.41 -7.96
CA VAL A 86 -38.74 -2.76 -6.54
C VAL A 86 -39.06 -1.53 -5.71
N ASP A 87 -39.44 -1.76 -4.45
CA ASP A 87 -39.57 -0.66 -3.50
C ASP A 87 -38.22 -0.27 -2.85
N ASP A 88 -38.26 0.72 -1.98
CA ASP A 88 -37.11 1.24 -1.21
C ASP A 88 -36.42 0.16 -0.35
N GLN A 89 -37.15 -0.91 -0.03
CA GLN A 89 -36.70 -2.08 0.72
C GLN A 89 -36.24 -3.24 -0.17
N LEU A 90 -36.15 -3.03 -1.49
CA LEU A 90 -35.75 -4.01 -2.50
C LEU A 90 -36.71 -5.21 -2.63
N ARG A 91 -37.98 -5.03 -2.25
CA ARG A 91 -39.01 -6.06 -2.46
C ARG A 91 -39.50 -5.99 -3.89
N TRP A 92 -39.37 -7.12 -4.57
CA TRP A 92 -39.94 -7.33 -5.90
C TRP A 92 -41.33 -7.98 -5.83
N HIS A 93 -41.56 -8.75 -4.76
CA HIS A 93 -42.84 -9.33 -4.37
C HIS A 93 -42.87 -9.40 -2.83
N PRO A 94 -44.04 -9.50 -2.14
CA PRO A 94 -44.09 -9.59 -0.68
C PRO A 94 -43.23 -10.67 -0.02
N ARG A 95 -42.78 -11.67 -0.80
CA ARG A 95 -41.92 -12.78 -0.34
C ARG A 95 -40.60 -12.90 -1.12
N VAL A 96 -40.30 -11.96 -2.02
CA VAL A 96 -39.11 -11.99 -2.87
C VAL A 96 -38.41 -10.64 -2.80
N PHE A 97 -37.15 -10.68 -2.37
CA PHE A 97 -36.24 -9.54 -2.37
C PHE A 97 -35.17 -9.78 -3.43
N VAL A 98 -34.66 -8.70 -4.02
CA VAL A 98 -33.59 -8.77 -5.02
C VAL A 98 -32.37 -7.99 -4.55
N THR A 99 -31.20 -8.45 -4.97
CA THR A 99 -29.90 -7.83 -4.67
C THR A 99 -29.01 -7.94 -5.92
N GLY A 100 -27.81 -7.36 -5.88
CA GLY A 100 -26.91 -7.41 -7.03
C GLY A 100 -27.47 -6.61 -8.22
N PRO A 101 -27.14 -6.99 -9.47
CA PRO A 101 -27.66 -6.31 -10.65
C PRO A 101 -29.18 -6.23 -10.70
N LEU A 102 -29.92 -7.21 -10.15
CA LEU A 102 -31.39 -7.17 -10.15
C LEU A 102 -31.98 -6.03 -9.31
N ALA A 103 -31.20 -5.42 -8.42
CA ALA A 103 -31.59 -4.26 -7.62
C ALA A 103 -31.03 -2.92 -8.17
N GLU A 104 -30.39 -2.95 -9.35
CA GLU A 104 -29.61 -1.81 -9.88
C GLU A 104 -30.43 -0.55 -10.14
N LEU A 105 -31.71 -0.68 -10.51
CA LEU A 105 -32.58 0.47 -10.70
C LEU A 105 -32.84 1.26 -9.40
N GLU A 106 -32.72 0.62 -8.24
CA GLU A 106 -32.96 1.22 -6.93
C GLU A 106 -31.66 1.52 -6.15
N LEU A 107 -30.64 0.66 -6.26
CA LEU A 107 -29.34 0.84 -5.61
C LEU A 107 -28.31 1.61 -6.45
N GLY A 108 -28.63 1.86 -7.72
CA GLY A 108 -27.75 2.51 -8.67
C GLY A 108 -26.54 1.63 -9.08
N PRO A 109 -25.53 2.21 -9.74
CA PRO A 109 -24.42 1.47 -10.34
C PRO A 109 -23.58 0.68 -9.33
N THR A 110 -23.69 1.01 -8.04
CA THR A 110 -23.02 0.28 -6.96
C THR A 110 -23.63 -1.10 -6.69
N ALA A 111 -24.83 -1.39 -7.19
CA ALA A 111 -25.54 -2.65 -6.92
C ALA A 111 -24.73 -3.90 -7.27
N ARG A 112 -23.79 -3.78 -8.21
CA ARG A 112 -22.93 -4.89 -8.68
C ARG A 112 -21.68 -5.14 -7.85
N ASN A 113 -21.38 -4.30 -6.85
CA ASN A 113 -20.17 -4.39 -6.03
C ASN A 113 -20.47 -4.65 -4.54
N LEU A 114 -19.41 -4.80 -3.74
CA LEU A 114 -19.53 -5.12 -2.32
C LEU A 114 -20.29 -4.04 -1.53
N THR A 115 -20.14 -2.77 -1.90
CA THR A 115 -20.89 -1.67 -1.29
C THR A 115 -22.39 -1.79 -1.57
N GLY A 116 -22.78 -2.13 -2.81
CA GLY A 116 -24.17 -2.41 -3.16
C GLY A 116 -24.73 -3.62 -2.42
N ALA A 117 -23.95 -4.69 -2.28
CA ALA A 117 -24.34 -5.88 -1.52
C ALA A 117 -24.61 -5.56 -0.04
N ARG A 118 -23.75 -4.75 0.60
CA ARG A 118 -23.95 -4.29 1.99
C ARG A 118 -25.23 -3.45 2.14
N ARG A 119 -25.42 -2.47 1.25
CA ARG A 119 -26.63 -1.62 1.24
C ARG A 119 -27.91 -2.44 1.02
N ALA A 120 -27.85 -3.45 0.15
CA ALA A 120 -28.96 -4.34 -0.07
C ALA A 120 -29.29 -5.15 1.19
N ALA A 121 -28.27 -5.71 1.85
CA ALA A 121 -28.44 -6.46 3.08
C ALA A 121 -29.09 -5.62 4.18
N ASP A 122 -28.65 -4.37 4.39
CA ASP A 122 -29.23 -3.48 5.40
C ASP A 122 -30.72 -3.22 5.15
N ARG A 123 -31.11 -2.96 3.90
CA ARG A 123 -32.51 -2.72 3.50
C ARG A 123 -33.38 -3.97 3.67
N VAL A 124 -32.89 -5.13 3.23
CA VAL A 124 -33.62 -6.41 3.32
C VAL A 124 -33.80 -6.83 4.78
N VAL A 125 -32.76 -6.65 5.62
CA VAL A 125 -32.84 -6.94 7.06
C VAL A 125 -33.82 -6.01 7.76
N ALA A 126 -33.82 -4.72 7.45
CA ALA A 126 -34.78 -3.76 8.01
C ALA A 126 -36.24 -4.09 7.63
N ALA A 127 -36.46 -4.66 6.45
CA ALA A 127 -37.78 -5.04 5.95
C ALA A 127 -38.30 -6.37 6.54
N SER A 128 -37.38 -7.28 6.85
CA SER A 128 -37.66 -8.57 7.45
C SER A 128 -37.87 -8.37 8.96
N LYS A 129 -39.12 -8.20 9.41
CA LYS A 129 -39.51 -8.08 10.84
C LYS A 129 -39.19 -9.34 11.67
N ILE A 130 -37.94 -9.80 11.67
CA ILE A 130 -37.42 -10.88 12.49
C ILE A 130 -37.01 -10.24 13.83
N PRO A 131 -37.51 -10.71 14.99
CA PRO A 131 -37.07 -10.19 16.28
C PRO A 131 -35.57 -10.45 16.45
N MET A 132 -34.79 -9.38 16.52
CA MET A 132 -33.34 -9.44 16.69
C MET A 132 -33.02 -9.58 18.18
N ASP A 133 -32.79 -10.80 18.65
CA ASP A 133 -32.14 -11.00 19.96
C ASP A 133 -30.61 -10.85 19.80
N GLY A 134 -29.99 -10.21 20.78
CA GLY A 134 -28.76 -9.42 20.64
C GLY A 134 -27.54 -10.08 19.97
N GLY A 135 -26.79 -9.26 19.21
CA GLY A 135 -25.36 -9.39 18.87
C GLY A 135 -24.90 -10.58 18.00
N LYS A 136 -25.39 -11.79 18.25
CA LYS A 136 -24.90 -13.02 17.59
C LYS A 136 -25.56 -13.28 16.23
N THR A 137 -26.79 -12.84 16.05
CA THR A 137 -27.57 -13.12 14.83
C THR A 137 -27.17 -12.22 13.65
N ARG A 138 -26.66 -11.00 13.89
CA ARG A 138 -26.10 -10.12 12.84
C ARG A 138 -24.85 -10.71 12.19
N LYS A 139 -23.95 -11.31 12.98
CA LYS A 139 -22.76 -11.99 12.46
C LYS A 139 -23.16 -13.24 11.67
N LEU A 140 -24.07 -14.07 12.17
CA LEU A 140 -24.46 -15.31 11.48
C LEU A 140 -25.19 -15.06 10.14
N PHE A 141 -26.05 -14.04 10.03
CA PHE A 141 -26.77 -13.75 8.78
C PHE A 141 -25.90 -13.02 7.73
N ALA A 142 -25.02 -12.10 8.16
CA ALA A 142 -24.02 -11.49 7.29
C ALA A 142 -23.03 -12.53 6.76
N GLN A 143 -22.67 -13.51 7.59
CA GLN A 143 -21.78 -14.60 7.21
C GLN A 143 -22.48 -15.56 6.24
N VAL A 144 -23.75 -15.91 6.41
CA VAL A 144 -24.52 -16.72 5.44
C VAL A 144 -24.70 -16.01 4.09
N LEU A 145 -24.88 -14.69 4.04
CA LEU A 145 -24.96 -13.92 2.79
C LEU A 145 -23.59 -13.73 2.10
N ALA A 146 -22.51 -13.55 2.87
CA ALA A 146 -21.15 -13.56 2.33
C ALA A 146 -20.79 -14.95 1.77
N THR A 147 -21.18 -16.03 2.45
CA THR A 147 -20.99 -17.40 1.95
C THR A 147 -21.88 -17.69 0.74
N ALA A 148 -23.08 -17.09 0.62
CA ALA A 148 -23.94 -17.25 -0.57
C ALA A 148 -23.40 -16.50 -1.80
N SER A 149 -22.75 -15.34 -1.64
CA SER A 149 -22.01 -14.68 -2.73
C SER A 149 -20.74 -15.44 -3.12
N ALA A 150 -20.04 -16.04 -2.15
CA ALA A 150 -18.92 -16.93 -2.42
C ALA A 150 -19.35 -18.26 -3.09
N PHE A 151 -20.53 -18.79 -2.73
CA PHE A 151 -21.11 -19.98 -3.36
C PHE A 151 -21.56 -19.72 -4.81
N TYR A 152 -22.02 -18.51 -5.14
CA TYR A 152 -22.35 -18.15 -6.52
C TYR A 152 -21.09 -18.07 -7.41
N PHE A 153 -19.95 -17.62 -6.85
CA PHE A 153 -18.66 -17.68 -7.53
C PHE A 153 -18.11 -19.11 -7.66
N ALA A 154 -18.38 -19.99 -6.68
CA ALA A 154 -17.83 -21.35 -6.65
C ALA A 154 -18.63 -22.39 -7.46
N LEU A 155 -19.93 -22.19 -7.74
CA LEU A 155 -20.78 -23.23 -8.36
C LEU A 155 -21.19 -22.99 -9.82
N PHE A 156 -20.98 -21.80 -10.39
CA PHE A 156 -21.34 -21.49 -11.79
C PHE A 156 -20.18 -21.01 -12.67
N GLY A 157 -18.93 -21.13 -12.18
CA GLY A 157 -17.72 -20.68 -12.87
C GLY A 157 -17.18 -21.58 -14.00
N ILE A 158 -17.93 -22.58 -14.46
CA ILE A 158 -17.69 -23.25 -15.76
C ILE A 158 -19.06 -23.57 -16.37
N GLY A 159 -19.65 -22.60 -17.04
CA GLY A 159 -20.91 -22.73 -17.76
C GLY A 159 -20.87 -21.89 -19.02
N CYS A 160 -20.05 -22.30 -19.98
CA CYS A 160 -20.13 -21.76 -21.34
C CYS A 160 -21.40 -22.35 -21.98
N GLN A 161 -22.43 -21.52 -22.20
CA GLN A 161 -23.52 -21.87 -23.10
C GLN A 161 -23.84 -20.71 -24.05
N ASP A 162 -23.69 -21.07 -25.33
CA ASP A 162 -24.35 -20.60 -26.53
C ASP A 162 -24.02 -19.19 -27.03
N ALA A 163 -22.90 -19.10 -27.75
CA ALA A 163 -22.78 -18.23 -28.92
C ALA A 163 -23.11 -19.04 -30.18
N ASP A 164 -24.31 -18.81 -30.71
CA ASP A 164 -24.76 -19.27 -32.03
C ASP A 164 -23.94 -18.54 -33.12
N LEU A 165 -22.95 -19.23 -33.69
CA LEU A 165 -22.18 -18.79 -34.86
C LEU A 165 -22.64 -19.57 -36.09
N SER A 166 -23.65 -19.04 -36.77
CA SER A 166 -24.00 -19.51 -38.11
C SER A 166 -22.96 -19.01 -39.13
N SER A 167 -21.92 -19.79 -39.42
CA SER A 167 -21.21 -19.72 -40.70
C SER A 167 -20.39 -20.98 -40.98
N LYS A 168 -20.93 -21.79 -41.90
CA LYS A 168 -20.30 -22.81 -42.76
C LYS A 168 -19.00 -23.46 -42.28
N GLU A 169 -19.14 -24.72 -41.87
CA GLU A 169 -18.09 -25.71 -41.75
C GLU A 169 -17.14 -25.73 -42.96
N THR A 170 -15.84 -25.59 -42.71
CA THR A 170 -14.82 -26.33 -43.47
C THR A 170 -14.02 -27.12 -42.44
N ARG A 171 -14.29 -28.43 -42.42
CA ARG A 171 -13.71 -29.42 -41.52
C ARG A 171 -12.23 -29.61 -41.87
N ALA A 172 -11.33 -29.18 -41.01
CA ALA A 172 -9.98 -29.73 -40.92
C ALA A 172 -9.89 -30.45 -39.57
N ASP A 173 -9.81 -31.78 -39.61
CA ASP A 173 -9.64 -32.61 -38.43
C ASP A 173 -8.28 -32.29 -37.78
N VAL A 174 -8.32 -31.53 -36.68
CA VAL A 174 -7.20 -31.45 -35.73
C VAL A 174 -7.65 -32.17 -34.46
N SER A 175 -7.19 -33.40 -34.30
CA SER A 175 -7.33 -34.15 -33.06
C SER A 175 -6.41 -33.54 -32.00
N VAL A 176 -6.97 -32.75 -31.09
CA VAL A 176 -6.27 -32.31 -29.89
C VAL A 176 -6.26 -33.49 -28.91
N GLN A 177 -5.08 -34.09 -28.73
CA GLN A 177 -4.83 -34.90 -27.54
C GLN A 177 -4.86 -33.93 -26.35
N VAL A 178 -5.75 -34.19 -25.40
CA VAL A 178 -5.71 -33.54 -24.10
C VAL A 178 -4.49 -34.09 -23.39
N ASP A 179 -3.38 -33.36 -23.50
CA ASP A 179 -2.26 -33.58 -22.60
C ASP A 179 -2.68 -33.08 -21.22
N SER A 180 -2.68 -33.98 -20.23
CA SER A 180 -2.93 -33.66 -18.83
C SER A 180 -1.68 -33.11 -18.14
N GLY A 181 -0.72 -32.58 -18.90
CA GLY A 181 0.36 -31.76 -18.38
C GLY A 181 -0.23 -30.50 -17.77
N GLY A 182 -0.16 -30.39 -16.43
CA GLY A 182 -0.23 -29.08 -15.78
C GLY A 182 0.81 -28.14 -16.37
N PRO A 183 0.73 -26.82 -16.13
CA PRO A 183 1.76 -25.90 -16.62
C PRO A 183 3.12 -26.46 -16.21
N GLU A 184 3.96 -26.80 -17.19
CA GLU A 184 5.36 -27.08 -16.94
C GLU A 184 5.91 -25.82 -16.28
N ASP A 185 6.30 -25.98 -15.02
CA ASP A 185 7.15 -25.07 -14.28
C ASP A 185 8.29 -24.63 -15.20
N SER A 186 8.27 -23.36 -15.60
CA SER A 186 9.29 -22.80 -16.49
C SER A 186 10.69 -22.82 -15.87
N GLY A 187 10.85 -23.35 -14.66
CA GLY A 187 12.15 -23.68 -14.08
C GLY A 187 13.05 -22.47 -13.92
N GLU A 188 12.48 -21.25 -13.99
CA GLU A 188 13.16 -20.06 -13.53
C GLU A 188 13.31 -20.26 -12.01
N PRO A 189 14.54 -20.34 -11.50
CA PRO A 189 14.74 -20.57 -10.08
C PRO A 189 14.07 -19.40 -9.33
N MET A 190 13.07 -19.72 -8.52
CA MET A 190 12.46 -18.77 -7.60
C MET A 190 13.59 -18.21 -6.73
N VAL A 191 13.92 -16.93 -6.92
CA VAL A 191 14.99 -16.27 -6.17
C VAL A 191 14.57 -16.24 -4.71
N GLU A 192 15.37 -16.85 -3.83
CA GLU A 192 15.10 -16.89 -2.39
C GLU A 192 15.17 -15.47 -1.83
N ALA A 193 14.15 -15.07 -1.06
CA ALA A 193 14.12 -13.76 -0.42
C ALA A 193 15.22 -13.66 0.64
N LEU A 194 15.89 -12.52 0.69
CA LEU A 194 17.00 -12.25 1.59
C LEU A 194 16.53 -11.54 2.88
N PRO A 195 17.27 -11.73 3.99
CA PRO A 195 17.06 -10.91 5.19
C PRO A 195 17.46 -9.44 4.92
N PRO A 196 16.96 -8.49 5.71
CA PRO A 196 17.23 -7.06 5.50
C PRO A 196 18.68 -6.66 5.78
N GLN A 197 19.40 -7.32 6.70
CA GLN A 197 20.78 -6.96 7.05
C GLN A 197 21.69 -7.03 5.82
N GLY A 198 22.31 -5.88 5.49
CA GLY A 198 23.20 -5.74 4.35
C GLY A 198 22.50 -5.72 2.98
N ASN A 199 21.17 -5.78 2.95
CA ASN A 199 20.37 -5.79 1.71
C ASN A 199 19.33 -4.66 1.66
N LEU A 200 19.05 -3.99 2.79
CA LEU A 200 18.12 -2.88 2.92
C LEU A 200 18.83 -1.68 3.54
N LEU A 201 18.67 -0.49 2.95
CA LEU A 201 19.21 0.76 3.45
C LEU A 201 18.14 1.83 3.53
N ILE A 202 18.32 2.82 4.40
CA ILE A 202 17.67 4.12 4.39
C ILE A 202 18.24 4.91 3.20
N GLU A 203 17.38 5.25 2.25
CA GLU A 203 17.73 6.08 1.08
C GLU A 203 17.60 7.55 1.42
N GLU A 204 16.45 7.98 1.95
CA GLU A 204 16.15 9.38 2.19
C GLU A 204 15.32 9.57 3.45
N VAL A 205 15.62 10.63 4.18
CA VAL A 205 14.83 11.09 5.31
C VAL A 205 14.54 12.56 5.14
N TYR A 206 13.26 12.90 5.05
CA TYR A 206 12.81 14.27 5.06
C TYR A 206 12.18 14.60 6.41
N TYR A 207 12.85 15.45 7.17
CA TYR A 207 12.46 15.78 8.54
C TYR A 207 12.36 17.28 8.82
N SER A 208 12.92 18.15 7.96
CA SER A 208 13.05 19.57 8.30
C SER A 208 11.73 20.33 8.30
N GLY A 209 10.70 19.82 7.61
CA GLY A 209 9.42 20.49 7.41
C GLY A 209 9.46 21.55 6.30
N ALA A 210 8.30 21.89 5.75
CA ALA A 210 8.22 22.77 4.58
C ALA A 210 8.53 24.24 4.88
N VAL A 211 9.01 24.93 3.84
CA VAL A 211 9.20 26.38 3.84
C VAL A 211 7.88 27.08 4.15
N PRO A 212 7.84 28.02 5.13
CA PRO A 212 6.62 28.72 5.49
C PRO A 212 5.96 29.42 4.29
N THR A 213 4.67 29.18 4.11
CA THR A 213 3.83 29.82 3.08
C THR A 213 2.84 30.80 3.71
N ALA A 214 2.24 31.68 2.89
CA ALA A 214 1.39 32.75 3.43
C ALA A 214 0.22 32.21 4.26
N GLY A 215 0.22 32.51 5.56
CA GLY A 215 -0.83 32.09 6.50
C GLY A 215 -0.46 30.93 7.42
N ILE A 216 0.70 30.29 7.21
CA ILE A 216 1.23 29.25 8.09
C ILE A 216 2.72 29.48 8.37
N ASP A 217 3.11 29.49 9.64
CA ASP A 217 4.51 29.72 10.02
C ASP A 217 5.33 28.42 10.04
N ARG A 218 4.67 27.26 10.01
CA ARG A 218 5.25 25.91 10.17
C ARG A 218 4.37 24.87 9.49
N TYR A 219 4.99 23.90 8.82
CA TYR A 219 4.34 22.69 8.31
C TYR A 219 5.33 21.53 8.39
N TYR A 220 4.89 20.39 8.90
CA TYR A 220 5.75 19.25 9.23
C TYR A 220 5.05 17.89 9.05
N ALA A 221 3.81 17.89 8.57
CA ALA A 221 3.07 16.68 8.23
C ALA A 221 3.63 15.97 6.99
N ASP A 222 4.51 16.65 6.23
CA ASP A 222 5.11 16.18 4.99
C ASP A 222 6.38 15.34 5.18
N GLN A 223 6.73 14.97 6.40
CA GLN A 223 7.92 14.16 6.67
C GLN A 223 7.78 12.74 6.11
N PHE A 224 8.90 12.14 5.71
CA PHE A 224 8.94 10.73 5.32
C PHE A 224 10.30 10.07 5.57
N LEU A 225 10.28 8.74 5.62
CA LEU A 225 11.43 7.85 5.61
C LEU A 225 11.32 6.92 4.39
N GLU A 226 12.37 6.83 3.58
CA GLU A 226 12.44 5.91 2.45
C GLU A 226 13.49 4.82 2.69
N LEU A 227 13.08 3.56 2.56
CA LEU A 227 13.94 2.39 2.57
C LEU A 227 14.09 1.85 1.14
N VAL A 228 15.25 1.29 0.80
CA VAL A 228 15.54 0.76 -0.53
C VAL A 228 16.21 -0.60 -0.45
N ASN A 229 15.73 -1.53 -1.27
CA ASN A 229 16.39 -2.82 -1.46
C ASN A 229 17.57 -2.67 -2.42
N ILE A 230 18.78 -2.94 -1.92
CA ILE A 230 20.04 -2.87 -2.68
C ILE A 230 20.50 -4.22 -3.24
N ALA A 231 19.82 -5.30 -2.89
CA ALA A 231 20.11 -6.64 -3.40
C ALA A 231 19.53 -6.85 -4.81
N ASP A 232 20.02 -7.88 -5.48
CA ASP A 232 19.48 -8.42 -6.73
C ASP A 232 18.40 -9.49 -6.49
N ALA A 233 17.94 -9.62 -5.25
CA ALA A 233 16.88 -10.54 -4.81
C ALA A 233 15.83 -9.80 -3.95
N PRO A 234 14.59 -10.31 -3.85
CA PRO A 234 13.60 -9.76 -2.94
C PRO A 234 14.11 -9.74 -1.49
N VAL A 235 13.77 -8.71 -0.72
CA VAL A 235 14.15 -8.57 0.69
C VAL A 235 12.91 -8.61 1.59
N MET A 236 12.97 -9.39 2.66
CA MET A 236 11.90 -9.46 3.66
C MET A 236 11.85 -8.18 4.50
N VAL A 237 10.73 -7.46 4.43
CA VAL A 237 10.51 -6.20 5.17
C VAL A 237 9.31 -6.26 6.13
N GLY A 238 8.50 -7.33 6.06
CA GLY A 238 7.42 -7.56 7.03
C GLY A 238 7.96 -7.74 8.45
N GLY A 239 7.31 -7.13 9.42
CA GLY A 239 7.66 -7.25 10.84
C GLY A 239 8.87 -6.41 11.28
N LEU A 240 9.56 -5.71 10.37
CA LEU A 240 10.65 -4.81 10.76
C LEU A 240 10.16 -3.73 11.71
N LEU A 241 10.99 -3.44 12.70
CA LEU A 241 10.75 -2.34 13.63
C LEU A 241 11.55 -1.13 13.19
N LEU A 242 10.97 0.06 13.30
CA LEU A 242 11.65 1.31 13.01
C LEU A 242 11.19 2.41 13.95
N GLY A 243 12.02 3.43 14.13
CA GLY A 243 11.68 4.53 15.01
C GLY A 243 12.78 5.58 15.15
N ASP A 244 12.52 6.55 16.01
CA ASP A 244 13.48 7.60 16.35
C ASP A 244 14.22 7.30 17.67
N ALA A 245 15.54 7.51 17.68
CA ALA A 245 16.35 7.30 18.87
C ALA A 245 16.05 8.35 19.94
N TYR A 246 15.99 7.90 21.19
CA TYR A 246 15.69 8.71 22.35
C TYR A 246 16.80 9.71 22.65
N GLY A 247 16.45 11.00 22.67
CA GLY A 247 17.36 12.09 23.00
C GLY A 247 16.99 13.37 22.27
N ILE A 248 17.80 14.40 22.46
CA ILE A 248 17.66 15.71 21.81
C ILE A 248 18.79 15.91 20.79
N SER A 249 18.51 16.65 19.72
CA SER A 249 19.41 16.82 18.56
C SER A 249 20.46 17.92 18.73
N GLY A 250 20.41 18.65 19.84
CA GLY A 250 21.22 19.85 20.10
C GLY A 250 20.72 20.59 21.34
N GLY A 251 21.43 21.64 21.75
CA GLY A 251 21.10 22.46 22.93
C GLY A 251 19.93 23.41 22.69
N LEU A 252 18.71 22.87 22.64
CA LEU A 252 17.48 23.62 22.36
C LEU A 252 17.11 24.59 23.49
N ASN A 253 17.33 24.18 24.74
CA ASN A 253 16.94 24.92 25.94
C ASN A 253 18.10 25.02 26.94
N PRO A 254 18.13 26.09 27.77
CA PRO A 254 19.09 26.18 28.86
C PRO A 254 19.00 24.97 29.81
N GLY A 255 20.10 24.22 29.93
CA GLY A 255 20.19 23.03 30.77
C GLY A 255 20.16 21.70 30.01
N ASP A 256 19.95 21.72 28.70
CA ASP A 256 20.05 20.55 27.84
C ASP A 256 21.47 19.96 27.88
N ALA A 257 21.57 18.69 28.28
CA ALA A 257 22.84 17.98 28.39
C ALA A 257 23.12 17.16 27.11
N PRO A 258 24.37 17.15 26.62
CA PRO A 258 24.75 16.33 25.47
C PRO A 258 24.69 14.81 25.72
N GLY A 259 24.73 14.05 24.62
CA GLY A 259 25.03 12.61 24.55
C GLY A 259 23.83 11.68 24.64
N GLY A 260 22.65 12.16 25.01
CA GLY A 260 21.63 11.25 25.53
C GLY A 260 22.17 10.41 26.72
N PRO A 261 21.30 9.76 27.50
CA PRO A 261 21.79 8.97 28.63
C PRO A 261 22.56 7.70 28.23
N PHE A 262 22.56 7.35 26.93
CA PHE A 262 22.90 5.99 26.47
C PHE A 262 23.97 5.90 25.37
N VAL A 263 24.50 7.00 24.83
CA VAL A 263 25.46 6.97 23.70
C VAL A 263 26.75 6.18 23.97
N ALA A 264 27.09 5.98 25.25
CA ALA A 264 28.28 5.23 25.65
C ALA A 264 28.07 3.70 25.64
N ASP A 265 26.85 3.21 25.37
CA ASP A 265 26.58 1.78 25.26
C ASP A 265 26.79 1.28 23.81
N PRO A 266 27.83 0.47 23.54
CA PRO A 266 28.07 -0.09 22.21
C PRO A 266 27.14 -1.25 21.84
N ASP A 267 26.49 -1.86 22.83
CA ASP A 267 25.77 -3.12 22.68
C ASP A 267 24.29 -2.90 22.36
N HIS A 268 23.78 -1.67 22.46
CA HIS A 268 22.35 -1.37 22.32
C HIS A 268 22.05 -0.04 21.61
N VAL A 269 20.83 0.04 21.08
CA VAL A 269 20.18 1.28 20.66
C VAL A 269 18.92 1.51 21.50
N TYR A 270 18.51 2.78 21.61
CA TYR A 270 17.41 3.19 22.49
C TYR A 270 16.41 4.05 21.72
N LEU A 271 15.21 3.53 21.47
CA LEU A 271 14.19 4.19 20.66
C LEU A 271 13.12 4.84 21.54
N GLY A 272 12.83 6.12 21.29
CA GLY A 272 11.78 6.87 21.99
C GLY A 272 10.38 6.47 21.50
N ASN A 273 10.26 6.15 20.22
CA ASN A 273 9.08 5.59 19.59
C ASN A 273 9.49 4.42 18.68
N VAL A 274 8.63 3.41 18.57
CA VAL A 274 8.85 2.20 17.78
C VAL A 274 7.54 1.85 17.05
N TRP A 275 7.67 1.70 15.74
CA TRP A 275 6.63 1.29 14.82
C TRP A 275 7.04 -0.02 14.14
N ARG A 276 6.07 -0.79 13.68
CA ARG A 276 6.28 -2.04 12.95
C ARG A 276 5.65 -1.98 11.56
N ILE A 277 6.37 -2.48 10.56
CA ILE A 277 5.80 -2.82 9.25
C ILE A 277 4.87 -4.05 9.43
N PRO A 278 3.56 -3.94 9.16
CA PRO A 278 2.62 -5.05 9.35
C PRO A 278 2.98 -6.29 8.51
N GLY A 279 2.58 -7.47 9.00
CA GLY A 279 2.76 -8.76 8.30
C GLY A 279 4.01 -9.52 8.72
N ALA A 280 4.03 -10.83 8.44
CA ALA A 280 5.22 -11.65 8.70
C ALA A 280 6.34 -11.34 7.69
N PRO A 281 7.63 -11.59 8.03
CA PRO A 281 8.76 -11.30 7.14
C PRO A 281 8.61 -11.84 5.71
N GLU A 282 8.10 -13.05 5.57
CA GLU A 282 7.89 -13.73 4.29
C GLU A 282 6.67 -13.24 3.49
N GLU A 283 5.78 -12.45 4.10
CA GLU A 283 4.54 -11.96 3.48
C GLU A 283 4.71 -10.59 2.80
N VAL A 284 5.69 -9.81 3.25
CA VAL A 284 5.95 -8.47 2.74
C VAL A 284 7.39 -8.41 2.23
N LEU A 285 7.52 -8.48 0.92
CA LEU A 285 8.79 -8.46 0.22
C LEU A 285 8.98 -7.14 -0.52
N LEU A 286 10.18 -6.59 -0.45
CA LEU A 286 10.61 -5.47 -1.28
C LEU A 286 11.45 -6.02 -2.43
N GLU A 287 10.98 -5.86 -3.66
CA GLU A 287 11.64 -6.35 -4.87
C GLU A 287 13.01 -5.67 -5.12
N PRO A 288 13.93 -6.29 -5.90
CA PRO A 288 15.22 -5.71 -6.24
C PRO A 288 15.12 -4.28 -6.77
N GLY A 289 15.87 -3.35 -6.17
CA GLY A 289 15.83 -1.92 -6.53
C GLY A 289 14.52 -1.20 -6.19
N GLY A 290 13.57 -1.87 -5.57
CA GLY A 290 12.35 -1.28 -5.05
C GLY A 290 12.61 -0.41 -3.83
N SER A 291 11.79 0.61 -3.65
CA SER A 291 11.76 1.42 -2.44
C SER A 291 10.42 1.32 -1.72
N LEU A 292 10.47 1.58 -0.42
CA LEU A 292 9.36 1.58 0.53
C LEU A 292 9.34 2.93 1.23
N VAL A 293 8.31 3.73 0.98
CA VAL A 293 8.14 5.07 1.56
C VAL A 293 7.17 5.01 2.73
N ILE A 294 7.60 5.52 3.88
CA ILE A 294 6.81 5.65 5.11
C ILE A 294 6.56 7.14 5.33
N ALA A 295 5.31 7.55 5.20
CA ALA A 295 4.86 8.91 5.44
C ALA A 295 4.63 9.16 6.93
N HIS A 296 4.84 10.41 7.36
CA HIS A 296 4.28 10.90 8.62
C HIS A 296 2.74 10.94 8.48
N ASP A 297 2.22 11.79 7.60
CA ASP A 297 0.83 11.78 7.15
C ASP A 297 0.82 11.45 5.65
N ALA A 298 0.06 10.45 5.21
CA ALA A 298 -0.12 10.23 3.79
C ALA A 298 -1.03 11.30 3.17
N GLY A 299 -0.69 11.71 1.95
CA GLY A 299 -1.55 12.57 1.14
C GLY A 299 -0.81 13.59 0.28
N GLU A 300 -1.59 14.41 -0.42
CA GLU A 300 -1.07 15.60 -1.09
C GLU A 300 -0.92 16.73 -0.06
N HIS A 301 0.30 17.23 0.14
CA HIS A 301 0.55 18.28 1.15
C HIS A 301 0.40 19.71 0.61
N ASN A 302 -0.07 19.86 -0.65
CA ASN A 302 -0.36 21.15 -1.23
C ASN A 302 -1.54 21.85 -0.51
N PRO A 303 -1.53 23.18 -0.37
CA PRO A 303 -0.54 24.13 -0.89
C PRO A 303 0.63 24.41 0.08
N TYR A 304 0.75 23.65 1.18
CA TYR A 304 1.73 23.94 2.24
C TYR A 304 3.11 23.36 1.95
N SER A 305 3.16 22.24 1.25
CA SER A 305 4.39 21.59 0.77
C SER A 305 4.18 21.06 -0.65
N SER A 306 5.27 20.99 -1.42
CA SER A 306 5.26 20.38 -2.75
C SER A 306 5.42 18.85 -2.72
N VAL A 307 5.69 18.28 -1.54
CA VAL A 307 5.80 16.84 -1.35
C VAL A 307 4.42 16.19 -1.54
N ASP A 308 4.39 15.04 -2.22
CA ASP A 308 3.20 14.22 -2.42
C ASP A 308 3.49 12.83 -1.86
N LEU A 309 2.80 12.48 -0.78
CA LEU A 309 2.89 11.19 -0.10
C LEU A 309 1.60 10.37 -0.28
N SER A 310 0.72 10.75 -1.23
CA SER A 310 -0.55 10.06 -1.46
C SER A 310 -0.41 8.62 -1.97
N ASP A 311 0.76 8.28 -2.50
CA ASP A 311 1.11 6.93 -2.98
C ASP A 311 2.20 6.26 -2.08
N ALA A 312 2.42 6.74 -0.85
CA ALA A 312 3.32 6.11 0.12
C ALA A 312 2.93 4.64 0.41
N ASP A 313 3.92 3.83 0.80
CA ASP A 313 3.71 2.41 1.09
C ASP A 313 3.05 2.20 2.45
N TYR A 314 3.43 3.03 3.43
CA TYR A 314 2.81 3.09 4.75
C TYR A 314 2.75 4.53 5.26
N GLU A 315 1.90 4.76 6.26
CA GLU A 315 1.93 5.97 7.08
C GLU A 315 1.97 5.63 8.56
N THR A 316 2.21 6.64 9.41
CA THR A 316 2.00 6.52 10.84
C THR A 316 0.70 7.17 11.25
N PHE A 317 -0.09 6.45 12.04
CA PHE A 317 -1.36 6.96 12.53
C PHE A 317 -1.52 6.71 14.03
N VAL A 318 -1.83 7.77 14.77
CA VAL A 318 -2.02 7.79 16.22
C VAL A 318 -3.51 8.00 16.53
N GLU A 319 -4.24 6.88 16.63
CA GLU A 319 -5.69 6.89 16.88
C GLU A 319 -6.10 7.58 18.20
N THR A 320 -5.21 7.55 19.21
CA THR A 320 -5.55 7.88 20.61
C THR A 320 -6.12 9.29 20.80
N TYR A 321 -5.73 10.25 19.97
CA TYR A 321 -6.08 11.64 20.17
C TYR A 321 -7.07 12.22 19.14
N GLY A 322 -7.22 11.56 17.98
CA GLY A 322 -8.18 11.95 16.93
C GLY A 322 -7.86 13.27 16.22
N GLU A 323 -6.62 13.74 16.30
CA GLU A 323 -6.12 14.93 15.58
C GLU A 323 -5.27 14.53 14.35
N ASP A 324 -4.68 13.33 14.40
CA ASP A 324 -3.94 12.71 13.31
C ASP A 324 -4.87 12.32 12.14
N MET A 325 -4.42 12.53 10.91
CA MET A 325 -5.19 12.32 9.69
C MET A 325 -4.88 10.96 9.07
N ASP A 326 -5.80 10.02 9.23
CA ASP A 326 -5.75 8.67 8.64
C ASP A 326 -6.16 8.71 7.15
N ASP A 327 -5.25 8.35 6.24
CA ASP A 327 -5.60 8.13 4.84
C ASP A 327 -6.35 6.81 4.67
N ALA A 328 -7.40 6.80 3.84
CA ALA A 328 -8.24 5.62 3.69
C ALA A 328 -7.60 4.48 2.86
N PHE A 329 -6.46 4.73 2.23
CA PHE A 329 -5.84 3.87 1.21
C PHE A 329 -4.37 3.53 1.48
N VAL A 330 -3.64 4.40 2.16
CA VAL A 330 -2.29 4.11 2.65
C VAL A 330 -2.43 3.30 3.96
N PRO A 331 -1.80 2.12 4.07
CA PRO A 331 -1.89 1.32 5.28
C PRO A 331 -1.04 1.91 6.41
N ASN A 332 -1.55 1.83 7.63
CA ASN A 332 -0.83 2.25 8.83
C ASN A 332 0.27 1.26 9.23
N LEU A 333 1.38 1.79 9.74
CA LEU A 333 2.28 1.03 10.59
C LEU A 333 1.60 0.63 11.91
N GLU A 334 2.08 -0.46 12.52
CA GLU A 334 1.64 -0.88 13.85
C GLU A 334 2.43 -0.14 14.93
N SER A 335 1.75 0.60 15.82
CA SER A 335 2.40 1.23 16.98
C SER A 335 2.82 0.17 18.01
N VAL A 336 4.13 -0.03 18.21
CA VAL A 336 4.70 -0.95 19.21
C VAL A 336 4.98 -0.22 20.53
N TRP A 337 5.64 0.93 20.46
CA TRP A 337 5.92 1.78 21.61
C TRP A 337 5.82 3.24 21.18
N TYR A 338 4.95 4.01 21.81
CA TYR A 338 4.73 5.40 21.41
C TYR A 338 4.59 6.29 22.63
N THR A 339 5.43 7.32 22.69
CA THR A 339 5.48 8.29 23.79
C THR A 339 5.23 9.73 23.31
N GLY A 340 5.01 9.90 22.01
CA GLY A 340 4.73 11.17 21.36
C GLY A 340 3.34 11.74 21.63
N GLY A 341 3.05 12.80 20.89
CA GLY A 341 1.79 13.54 20.96
C GLY A 341 0.77 13.04 19.95
N TYR A 342 0.08 13.97 19.33
CA TYR A 342 -0.98 13.72 18.37
C TYR A 342 -0.51 13.01 17.12
N ASP A 343 0.69 13.30 16.63
CA ASP A 343 1.29 12.65 15.45
C ASP A 343 2.73 12.21 15.75
N TRP A 344 3.28 11.28 14.96
CA TRP A 344 4.69 10.89 15.04
C TRP A 344 5.62 11.92 14.36
N LEU A 345 5.60 13.14 14.90
CA LEU A 345 6.51 14.19 14.51
C LEU A 345 7.91 13.87 15.01
N VAL A 346 8.77 13.38 14.11
CA VAL A 346 10.20 13.32 14.40
C VAL A 346 10.77 14.75 14.42
N THR A 347 11.73 14.99 15.31
CA THR A 347 12.24 16.35 15.54
C THR A 347 12.75 17.01 14.26
N VAL A 348 12.18 18.17 13.92
CA VAL A 348 12.61 18.99 12.77
C VAL A 348 14.06 19.49 12.88
N PHE A 349 14.64 19.41 14.08
CA PHE A 349 16.02 19.80 14.36
C PHE A 349 17.04 18.70 14.00
N GLY A 350 16.63 17.53 13.49
CA GLY A 350 17.56 16.43 13.16
C GLY A 350 17.23 15.17 13.97
N PRO A 351 16.48 14.22 13.42
CA PRO A 351 16.19 12.95 14.09
C PRO A 351 17.34 11.95 13.91
N THR A 352 17.33 10.90 14.73
CA THR A 352 18.15 9.72 14.50
C THR A 352 17.17 8.60 14.21
N MET A 353 17.15 8.13 12.98
CA MET A 353 16.29 7.04 12.54
C MET A 353 17.03 5.72 12.68
N VAL A 354 16.34 4.68 13.15
CA VAL A 354 16.89 3.34 13.35
C VAL A 354 15.91 2.32 12.78
N VAL A 355 16.42 1.40 11.97
CA VAL A 355 15.68 0.24 11.46
C VAL A 355 16.24 -1.03 12.10
N LEU A 356 15.36 -1.90 12.56
CA LEU A 356 15.69 -3.11 13.32
C LEU A 356 15.00 -4.33 12.72
N SER A 357 15.69 -5.46 12.72
CA SER A 357 15.09 -6.78 12.53
C SER A 357 15.23 -7.57 13.82
N VAL A 358 14.19 -7.49 14.66
CA VAL A 358 14.14 -8.17 15.95
C VAL A 358 12.69 -8.42 16.34
N ASP A 359 12.45 -9.48 17.10
CA ASP A 359 11.14 -9.68 17.71
C ASP A 359 10.89 -8.61 18.79
N GLU A 360 9.67 -8.08 18.87
CA GLU A 360 9.28 -7.12 19.91
C GLU A 360 9.51 -7.67 21.33
N ALA A 361 9.39 -8.98 21.53
CA ALA A 361 9.63 -9.64 22.80
C ALA A 361 11.09 -9.51 23.29
N GLU A 362 12.03 -9.18 22.42
CA GLU A 362 13.43 -8.90 22.78
C GLU A 362 13.68 -7.43 23.12
N LEU A 363 12.69 -6.55 22.96
CA LEU A 363 12.80 -5.16 23.39
C LEU A 363 12.60 -5.04 24.91
N GLU A 364 13.46 -4.27 25.56
CA GLU A 364 13.36 -3.97 26.99
C GLU A 364 13.09 -2.48 27.22
N GLN A 365 12.03 -2.15 27.96
CA GLN A 365 11.80 -0.76 28.35
C GLN A 365 12.75 -0.36 29.49
N VAL A 366 13.49 0.74 29.32
CA VAL A 366 14.43 1.23 30.34
C VAL A 366 14.07 2.61 30.90
N GLY A 367 14.40 2.85 32.17
CA GLY A 367 14.20 4.15 32.81
C GLY A 367 12.75 4.37 33.27
N HIS A 368 12.09 5.41 32.77
CA HIS A 368 10.76 5.78 33.26
C HIS A 368 9.69 4.80 32.74
N PRO A 369 8.80 4.23 33.58
CA PRO A 369 7.88 3.16 33.17
C PRO A 369 6.82 3.59 32.13
N ARG A 370 6.66 4.90 31.89
CA ARG A 370 5.73 5.44 30.89
C ARG A 370 6.39 6.13 29.69
N TYR A 371 7.63 6.58 29.86
CA TYR A 371 8.30 7.48 28.89
C TYR A 371 9.74 7.06 28.61
N GLY A 372 10.16 5.95 29.20
CA GLY A 372 11.46 5.36 28.98
C GLY A 372 11.52 4.75 27.58
N PRO A 373 12.68 4.80 26.92
CA PRO A 373 12.84 4.22 25.61
C PRO A 373 12.80 2.69 25.64
N MET A 374 12.58 2.11 24.46
CA MET A 374 12.81 0.69 24.22
C MET A 374 14.27 0.48 23.83
N GLN A 375 14.95 -0.38 24.58
CA GLN A 375 16.29 -0.86 24.30
C GLN A 375 16.22 -2.05 23.34
N ALA A 376 17.05 -2.05 22.31
CA ALA A 376 17.24 -3.15 21.37
C ALA A 376 18.73 -3.49 21.23
N PRO A 377 19.11 -4.75 20.98
CA PRO A 377 20.50 -5.12 20.75
C PRO A 377 21.04 -4.46 19.47
N ALA A 378 22.26 -3.91 19.53
CA ALA A 378 22.91 -3.28 18.37
C ALA A 378 23.09 -4.27 17.20
N SER A 379 23.18 -5.57 17.46
CA SER A 379 23.23 -6.62 16.43
C SER A 379 21.94 -6.76 15.60
N ALA A 380 20.82 -6.19 16.06
CA ALA A 380 19.56 -6.19 15.32
C ALA A 380 19.43 -5.02 14.34
N VAL A 381 20.32 -4.03 14.42
CA VAL A 381 20.32 -2.86 13.53
C VAL A 381 20.48 -3.31 12.09
N VAL A 382 19.50 -2.93 11.27
CA VAL A 382 19.54 -3.07 9.81
C VAL A 382 20.28 -1.88 9.23
N ASP A 383 19.87 -0.66 9.60
CA ASP A 383 20.48 0.59 9.15
C ASP A 383 20.09 1.76 10.06
N THR A 384 20.87 2.84 10.01
CA THR A 384 20.65 4.08 10.76
C THR A 384 20.93 5.32 9.94
N MET A 385 20.27 6.42 10.30
CA MET A 385 20.62 7.77 9.86
C MET A 385 20.57 8.69 11.07
N GLU A 386 21.68 9.36 11.39
CA GLU A 386 21.77 10.30 12.52
C GLU A 386 21.94 11.75 12.04
N ALA A 387 20.86 12.53 12.16
CA ALA A 387 20.90 13.98 11.99
C ALA A 387 20.90 14.71 13.33
N LEU A 388 21.60 15.85 13.38
CA LEU A 388 21.67 16.76 14.53
C LEU A 388 21.33 18.19 14.10
N MET A 389 21.23 19.10 15.06
CA MET A 389 20.79 20.48 14.84
C MET A 389 21.72 21.26 13.91
N ASP A 390 23.03 21.11 14.11
CA ASP A 390 24.05 21.85 13.38
C ASP A 390 25.43 21.19 13.55
N ALA A 391 26.46 21.79 12.95
CA ALA A 391 27.84 21.32 13.00
C ALA A 391 28.42 21.24 14.43
N GLU A 392 27.91 22.04 15.37
CA GLU A 392 28.42 22.13 16.75
C GLU A 392 27.69 21.15 17.68
N SER A 393 26.70 20.44 17.17
CA SER A 393 25.84 19.55 17.95
C SER A 393 26.39 18.13 18.09
N GLY A 394 27.64 17.86 17.66
CA GLY A 394 28.22 16.50 17.67
C GLY A 394 28.21 15.80 19.04
N GLU A 395 28.27 16.56 20.15
CA GLU A 395 28.13 15.97 21.49
C GLU A 395 26.73 15.43 21.78
N TYR A 396 25.70 15.75 20.98
CA TYR A 396 24.31 15.32 21.11
C TYR A 396 23.96 14.04 20.32
N LYS A 397 24.97 13.33 19.76
CA LYS A 397 24.77 12.00 19.18
C LYS A 397 24.05 11.08 20.16
N ARG A 398 23.20 10.21 19.62
CA ARG A 398 22.36 9.23 20.32
C ARG A 398 22.80 7.80 20.04
N LEU A 399 23.62 7.57 19.03
CA LEU A 399 24.20 6.27 18.70
C LEU A 399 25.67 6.20 19.10
N HIS A 400 26.07 5.05 19.63
CA HIS A 400 27.48 4.75 19.87
C HIS A 400 28.26 4.75 18.54
N GLU A 401 29.53 5.16 18.57
CA GLU A 401 30.36 5.32 17.36
C GLU A 401 30.58 4.03 16.55
N SER A 402 30.39 2.86 17.17
CA SER A 402 30.46 1.56 16.48
C SER A 402 29.21 1.23 15.67
N ILE A 403 28.10 1.93 15.91
CA ILE A 403 26.83 1.78 15.21
C ILE A 403 26.74 2.83 14.12
N ASP A 404 26.94 4.10 14.48
CA ASP A 404 27.11 5.20 13.53
C ASP A 404 28.13 6.20 14.08
N SER A 405 29.24 6.36 13.38
CA SER A 405 30.35 7.23 13.80
C SER A 405 30.15 8.70 13.41
N GLY A 406 29.18 9.00 12.54
CA GLY A 406 28.97 10.31 11.95
C GLY A 406 27.65 10.96 12.33
N PHE A 407 27.40 12.12 11.75
CA PHE A 407 26.09 12.76 11.73
C PHE A 407 25.99 13.73 10.56
N ILE A 408 24.77 14.12 10.20
CA ILE A 408 24.48 15.16 9.20
C ILE A 408 23.57 16.24 9.82
N TYR A 409 23.42 17.37 9.13
CA TYR A 409 22.49 18.44 9.48
C TYR A 409 22.05 19.20 8.22
N VAL A 410 20.81 19.68 8.23
CA VAL A 410 20.26 20.58 7.20
C VAL A 410 20.54 22.05 7.58
N SER A 411 20.17 23.01 6.73
CA SER A 411 20.47 24.42 6.98
C SER A 411 19.62 25.06 8.09
N GLY A 412 18.53 24.40 8.52
CA GLY A 412 17.67 24.81 9.61
C GLY A 412 16.36 24.04 9.65
N THR A 413 15.44 24.50 10.49
CA THR A 413 14.06 23.98 10.52
C THR A 413 13.19 24.70 9.51
N TYR A 414 12.19 24.02 8.98
CA TYR A 414 11.24 24.52 7.98
C TYR A 414 11.93 25.03 6.70
N THR A 415 12.95 24.29 6.24
CA THR A 415 13.73 24.64 5.04
C THR A 415 13.29 23.86 3.81
N GLY A 416 12.48 22.81 3.96
CA GLY A 416 12.14 21.89 2.88
C GLY A 416 13.32 21.04 2.43
N GLU A 417 14.38 20.92 3.23
CA GLU A 417 15.55 20.11 2.91
C GLU A 417 15.40 18.70 3.49
N SER A 418 15.81 17.70 2.71
CA SER A 418 15.95 16.31 3.15
C SER A 418 17.42 15.89 3.17
N VAL A 419 17.68 14.70 3.71
CA VAL A 419 19.00 14.05 3.59
C VAL A 419 18.85 12.76 2.81
N ARG A 420 19.70 12.56 1.80
CA ARG A 420 19.71 11.37 0.95
C ARG A 420 21.07 10.69 0.98
N ARG A 421 21.07 9.36 0.96
CA ARG A 421 22.26 8.53 0.90
C ARG A 421 23.01 8.76 -0.42
N ARG A 422 24.32 8.92 -0.32
CA ARG A 422 25.22 9.17 -1.44
C ARG A 422 25.36 7.92 -2.29
N ARG A 423 25.67 8.15 -3.56
CA ARG A 423 26.06 7.11 -4.50
C ARG A 423 27.53 7.24 -4.87
N ASP A 424 28.21 6.12 -5.02
CA ASP A 424 29.58 6.07 -5.54
C ASP A 424 29.61 6.30 -7.07
N GLU A 425 30.81 6.28 -7.66
CA GLU A 425 31.00 6.46 -9.11
C GLU A 425 30.28 5.39 -9.96
N SER A 426 29.92 4.25 -9.36
CA SER A 426 29.18 3.16 -10.02
C SER A 426 27.66 3.27 -9.84
N GLY A 427 27.18 4.26 -9.10
CA GLY A 427 25.76 4.47 -8.79
C GLY A 427 25.25 3.67 -7.59
N ARG A 428 26.12 2.93 -6.89
CA ARG A 428 25.77 2.16 -5.70
C ARG A 428 25.72 3.05 -4.46
N LEU A 429 24.79 2.76 -3.57
CA LEU A 429 24.69 3.48 -2.31
C LEU A 429 25.90 3.23 -1.42
N VAL A 430 26.37 4.30 -0.80
CA VAL A 430 27.49 4.28 0.14
C VAL A 430 26.95 4.00 1.54
N ASP A 431 27.55 3.02 2.20
CA ASP A 431 27.24 2.68 3.58
C ASP A 431 28.54 2.35 4.32
N THR A 432 28.94 3.24 5.22
CA THR A 432 30.18 3.15 6.00
C THR A 432 29.91 3.19 7.51
N ASN A 433 28.64 3.11 7.92
CA ASN A 433 28.19 3.36 9.29
C ASN A 433 28.70 4.72 9.79
N ASN A 434 28.62 5.72 8.93
CA ASN A 434 28.98 7.10 9.21
C ASN A 434 28.03 8.00 8.44
N THR A 435 26.94 8.44 9.07
CA THR A 435 25.93 9.26 8.41
C THR A 435 26.52 10.49 7.70
N GLY A 436 27.56 11.11 8.26
CA GLY A 436 28.22 12.28 7.65
C GLY A 436 29.01 11.97 6.37
N ALA A 437 29.49 10.74 6.21
CA ALA A 437 30.12 10.24 4.99
C ALA A 437 29.10 9.66 4.01
N ASP A 438 28.00 9.11 4.53
CA ASP A 438 27.04 8.32 3.77
C ASP A 438 25.90 9.16 3.20
N PHE A 439 25.59 10.32 3.77
CA PHE A 439 24.46 11.15 3.35
C PHE A 439 24.87 12.54 2.82
N GLU A 440 23.96 13.14 2.07
CA GLU A 440 24.03 14.52 1.59
C GLU A 440 22.70 15.24 1.73
N VAL A 441 22.74 16.57 1.82
CA VAL A 441 21.53 17.39 1.91
C VAL A 441 20.98 17.64 0.51
N LEU A 442 19.67 17.43 0.35
CA LEU A 442 18.93 17.81 -0.84
C LEU A 442 18.08 19.05 -0.57
N ALA A 443 18.05 19.95 -1.56
CA ALA A 443 17.25 21.17 -1.49
C ALA A 443 15.75 20.92 -1.69
N VAL A 444 15.38 19.77 -2.27
CA VAL A 444 14.00 19.37 -2.53
C VAL A 444 13.90 17.87 -2.21
N PRO A 445 12.93 17.44 -1.38
CA PRO A 445 12.72 16.03 -1.09
C PRO A 445 12.11 15.34 -2.31
N GLU A 446 12.53 14.12 -2.60
CA GLU A 446 11.97 13.36 -3.74
C GLU A 446 11.61 11.93 -3.29
N PRO A 447 10.44 11.73 -2.65
CA PRO A 447 10.03 10.41 -2.19
C PRO A 447 9.79 9.46 -3.35
N GLY A 448 10.19 8.20 -3.19
CA GLY A 448 9.85 7.11 -4.11
C GLY A 448 10.67 7.11 -5.41
N VAL A 449 11.80 7.83 -5.45
CA VAL A 449 12.71 7.82 -6.61
C VAL A 449 13.58 6.55 -6.55
N GLY A 450 12.97 5.41 -6.84
CA GLY A 450 13.68 4.16 -7.09
C GLY A 450 14.59 4.28 -8.33
N PHE A 451 15.70 3.51 -8.32
CA PHE A 451 16.78 3.48 -9.33
C PHE A 451 16.33 3.81 -10.75
N SER A 452 16.38 5.09 -11.10
CA SER A 452 16.12 5.59 -12.44
C SER A 452 17.30 6.43 -12.91
N ARG A 453 18.40 5.74 -13.26
CA ARG A 453 19.14 5.91 -14.53
C ARG A 453 20.40 5.05 -14.60
#